data_AF-A0A2X2BIJ9-F1
#
_entry.id   AF-A0A2X2BIJ9-F1
#
_cell.length_a   1.000
_cell.length_b   1.000
_cell.length_c   1.000
_cell.angle_alpha   90.00
_cell.angle_beta   90.00
_cell.angle_gamma   90.00
#
_symmetry.space_group_name_H-M   'P 1'
#
loop_
_entity.id
_entity.type
_entity.pdbx_description
1 polymer ?
#
loop_
_entity_poly.entity_id
_entity_poly.type
_entity_poly.pdbx_seq_one_letter_code
_entity_poly.pdbx_strand_id
1 'polypeptide(L)' 'MIGIEQTCSHTLEQWANACSDMRQTFWQNYITKVNTIPHEVYGLHHTQHSDEHEDEQRVIYTTAV' A
#
# COMPACT_ATOMS: atom_id res chain seq x y z
N MET A 1 14.59 -6.80 -7.09
CA MET A 1 13.41 -5.98 -6.79
C MET A 1 13.03 -6.22 -5.35
N ILE A 2 12.94 -5.16 -4.54
CA ILE A 2 12.47 -5.26 -3.15
C ILE A 2 11.04 -4.75 -3.15
N GLY A 3 10.07 -5.60 -2.79
CA GLY A 3 8.66 -5.25 -2.71
C GLY A 3 8.13 -5.46 -1.30
N ILE A 4 7.31 -4.53 -0.80
CA ILE A 4 6.51 -4.72 0.40
C ILE A 4 5.04 -4.70 -0.02
N GLU A 5 4.36 -5.79 0.27
CA GLU A 5 2.91 -5.90 0.16
C GLU A 5 2.29 -5.59 1.52
N GLN A 6 1.26 -4.74 1.51
CA GLN A 6 0.44 -4.43 2.66
C GLN A 6 -1.02 -4.64 2.28
N THR A 7 -1.82 -5.14 3.23
CA THR A 7 -3.26 -5.34 3.04
C THR A 7 -4.04 -4.59 4.11
N CYS A 8 -5.13 -3.93 3.71
CA CYS A 8 -6.07 -3.28 4.64
C CYS A 8 -7.52 -3.47 4.16
N SER A 9 -8.49 -3.31 5.06
CA SER A 9 -9.92 -3.27 4.74
C SER A 9 -10.47 -1.93 5.20
N HIS A 10 -11.05 -1.18 4.27
CA HIS A 10 -11.59 0.16 4.52
C HIS A 10 -12.79 0.43 3.61
N THR A 11 -13.61 1.43 3.96
CA THR A 11 -14.63 1.95 3.05
C THR A 11 -13.98 2.73 1.90
N LEU A 12 -14.74 2.95 0.82
CA LEU A 12 -14.28 3.71 -0.34
C LEU A 12 -13.84 5.15 0.02
N GLU A 13 -14.50 5.80 0.96
CA GLU A 13 -14.15 7.17 1.38
C GLU A 13 -12.82 7.23 2.13
N GLN A 14 -12.45 6.14 2.81
CA GLN A 14 -11.22 6.02 3.58
C GLN A 14 -10.03 5.56 2.72
N TRP A 15 -10.30 5.06 1.51
CA TRP A 15 -9.34 4.40 0.64
C TRP A 15 -8.11 5.26 0.32
N ALA A 16 -8.33 6.51 -0.09
CA ALA A 16 -7.23 7.40 -0.47
C ALA A 16 -6.26 7.66 0.70
N ASN A 17 -6.79 7.80 1.91
CA ASN A 17 -6.00 8.00 3.12
C ASN A 17 -5.24 6.72 3.48
N ALA A 18 -5.92 5.56 3.46
CA ALA A 18 -5.30 4.28 3.75
C ALA A 18 -4.13 3.95 2.81
N CYS A 19 -4.29 4.18 1.50
CA CYS A 19 -3.19 3.98 0.54
C CYS A 19 -2.03 4.96 0.76
N SER A 20 -2.31 6.21 1.16
CA SER A 20 -1.29 7.19 1.51
C SER A 20 -0.48 6.74 2.73
N ASP A 21 -1.17 6.28 3.78
CA ASP A 21 -0.54 5.79 5.01
C ASP A 21 0.35 4.57 4.74
N MET A 22 -0.14 3.59 3.97
CA MET A 22 0.64 2.41 3.58
C MET A 22 1.90 2.80 2.80
N ARG A 23 1.79 3.78 1.88
CA ARG A 23 2.93 4.29 1.13
C ARG A 23 3.93 5.00 2.03
N GLN A 24 3.46 5.78 3.00
CA GLN A 24 4.32 6.43 3.99
C GLN A 24 5.08 5.40 4.84
N THR A 25 4.39 4.37 5.33
CA THR A 25 5.01 3.27 6.08
C THR A 25 6.07 2.55 5.25
N PHE A 26 5.82 2.30 3.97
CA PHE A 26 6.83 1.76 3.06
C PHE A 26 8.07 2.66 3.03
N TRP A 27 7.90 3.95 2.75
CA TRP A 27 9.01 4.88 2.60
C TRP A 27 9.86 5.04 3.86
N GLN A 28 9.22 5.16 5.03
CA GLN A 28 9.92 5.24 6.31
C GLN A 28 10.78 4.00 6.57
N ASN A 29 10.25 2.81 6.25
CA ASN A 29 10.98 1.56 6.40
C ASN A 29 12.05 1.34 5.33
N TYR A 30 11.82 1.83 4.11
CA TYR A 30 12.70 1.62 2.99
C TYR A 30 13.92 2.56 3.05
N ILE A 31 13.71 3.85 3.33
CA ILE A 31 14.78 4.85 3.34
C ILE A 31 15.84 4.60 4.41
N THR A 32 15.46 3.95 5.51
CA THR A 32 16.37 3.58 6.60
C THR A 32 17.28 2.40 6.24
N LYS A 33 16.97 1.65 5.17
CA LYS A 33 17.67 0.42 4.76
C LYS A 33 18.50 0.58 3.49
N VAL A 34 18.42 1.72 2.80
CA VAL A 34 19.05 1.92 1.49
C VAL A 34 20.11 3.01 1.51
N ASN A 35 21.19 2.79 0.76
CA ASN A 35 22.29 3.76 0.60
C ASN A 35 22.03 4.76 -0.53
N THR A 36 21.05 4.50 -1.39
CA THR A 36 20.68 5.35 -2.54
C THR A 36 19.16 5.38 -2.68
N ILE A 37 18.63 6.55 -3.04
CA ILE A 37 17.20 6.74 -3.27
C ILE A 37 16.87 6.24 -4.69
N PRO A 38 15.88 5.36 -4.87
CA PRO A 38 15.47 4.88 -6.17
C PRO A 38 14.87 6.02 -6.99
N HIS A 39 15.15 6.03 -8.29
CA HIS A 39 14.60 7.03 -9.22
C HIS A 39 13.11 6.84 -9.48
N GLU A 40 12.61 5.61 -9.34
CA GLU A 40 11.22 5.23 -9.60
C GLU A 40 10.73 4.28 -8.51
N VAL A 41 9.43 4.39 -8.20
CA VAL A 41 8.74 3.49 -7.28
C VAL A 41 7.43 3.08 -7.93
N TYR A 42 7.16 1.78 -7.90
CA TYR A 42 5.97 1.19 -8.48
C TYR A 42 4.96 0.89 -7.38
N GLY A 43 3.71 1.32 -7.58
CA GLY A 43 2.58 1.00 -6.71
C GLY A 43 1.58 0.14 -7.47
N LEU A 44 1.51 -1.14 -7.12
CA LEU A 44 0.48 -2.04 -7.65
C LEU A 44 -0.67 -2.09 -6.66
N HIS A 45 -1.88 -1.86 -7.15
CA HIS A 45 -3.09 -1.86 -6.36
C HIS A 45 -4.08 -2.91 -6.88
N HIS A 46 -4.62 -3.71 -5.97
CA HIS A 46 -5.73 -4.62 -6.22
C HIS A 46 -6.82 -4.46 -5.15
N THR A 47 -8.08 -4.29 -5.55
CA THR A 47 -9.25 -4.33 -4.66
C THR A 47 -10.01 -5.63 -4.79
N GLN A 48 -10.52 -6.12 -3.67
CA GLN A 48 -11.49 -7.19 -3.57
C GLN A 48 -12.64 -6.72 -2.70
N HIS A 49 -13.87 -7.10 -3.05
CA HIS A 49 -15.01 -6.90 -2.15
C HIS A 49 -14.76 -7.67 -0.85
N SER A 50 -15.10 -7.07 0.29
CA SER A 50 -15.06 -7.77 1.57
C SER A 50 -16.29 -8.67 1.70
N ASP A 51 -16.08 -9.97 1.91
CA ASP A 51 -17.16 -10.93 2.15
C ASP A 51 -17.79 -10.75 3.55
N GLU A 52 -17.09 -10.09 4.47
CA GLU A 52 -17.52 -9.91 5.87
C GLU A 52 -18.26 -8.58 6.10
N HIS A 53 -17.94 -7.56 5.29
CA HIS A 53 -18.45 -6.20 5.44
C HIS A 53 -18.81 -5.62 4.07
N GLU A 54 -20.11 -5.58 3.74
CA GLU A 54 -20.62 -5.20 2.40
C GLU A 54 -20.15 -3.79 1.93
N ASP A 55 -19.93 -2.87 2.88
CA ASP A 55 -19.49 -1.49 2.61
C ASP A 55 -17.96 -1.33 2.56
N GLU A 56 -17.19 -2.39 2.79
CA GLU A 56 -15.73 -2.36 2.80
C GLU A 56 -15.10 -3.02 1.58
N GLN A 57 -13.91 -2.53 1.21
CA GLN A 57 -13.07 -3.13 0.19
C GLN A 57 -11.74 -3.55 0.83
N ARG A 58 -11.34 -4.79 0.58
CA ARG A 58 -10.00 -5.26 0.87
C ARG A 58 -9.05 -4.73 -0.19
N VAL A 59 -8.03 -4.00 0.23
CA VAL A 59 -7.01 -3.42 -0.61
C VAL A 59 -5.71 -4.16 -0.39
N ILE A 60 -5.15 -4.69 -1.47
CA ILE A 60 -3.78 -5.21 -1.51
C ILE A 60 -2.96 -4.15 -2.25
N TYR A 61 -1.95 -3.60 -1.58
CA TYR A 61 -1.08 -2.58 -2.15
C TYR A 61 0.39 -3.02 -2.02
N THR A 62 1.04 -3.17 -3.17
CA THR A 62 2.43 -3.59 -3.27
C THR A 62 3.26 -2.43 -3.76
N THR A 63 4.21 -1.99 -2.92
CA THR A 63 5.19 -0.98 -3.31
C THR A 63 6.52 -1.64 -3.62
N ALA A 64 7.08 -1.37 -4.79
CA ALA A 64 8.30 -2.00 -5.26
C ALA A 64 9.30 -0.98 -5.85
N VAL A 65 10.59 -1.30 -5.69
CA VAL A 65 11.77 -0.54 -6.13
C VAL A 65 12.79 -1.45 -6.81
#